data_AF-A0ABD5ZKL5-F1
#
_entry.id   AF-A0ABD5ZKL5-F1
#
_cell.length_a   1.000
_cell.length_b   1.000
_cell.length_c   1.000
_cell.angle_alpha   90.00
_cell.angle_beta   90.00
_cell.angle_gamma   90.00
#
_symmetry.space_group_name_H-M   'P 1'
#
loop_
_entity.id
_entity.type
_entity.pdbx_description
1 polymer ?
#
loop_
_entity_poly.entity_id
_entity_poly.type
_entity_poly.pdbx_seq_one_letter_code
_entity_poly.pdbx_strand_id
1 'polypeptide(L)'
;MVGVTYYCPRCETVAELERDAYLADKCVTPHPLEGWEYVPAYELDGETDPGDLADGVELVCGAAETDGEGCGEPYYLSFVKFADGEELDPRTPTADANFDFLRR
;
A
#
# COMPACT_ATOMS: atom_id res chain seq x y z
N MET A 1 11.53 0.01 12.28
CA MET A 1 10.37 -0.89 12.39
C MET A 1 9.44 -0.41 13.49
N VAL A 2 8.20 -0.14 13.14
CA VAL A 2 7.08 0.18 14.03
C VAL A 2 5.88 -0.68 13.60
N GLY A 3 5.17 -1.24 14.57
CA GLY A 3 3.90 -1.93 14.32
C GLY A 3 2.79 -0.91 14.11
N VAL A 4 2.13 -0.97 12.96
CA VAL A 4 0.98 -0.12 12.64
C VAL A 4 -0.23 -1.00 12.33
N THR A 5 -1.39 -0.55 12.76
CA THR A 5 -2.65 -1.25 12.57
C THR A 5 -3.47 -0.65 11.44
N TYR A 6 -4.04 -1.52 10.61
CA TYR A 6 -4.91 -1.14 9.48
C TYR A 6 -6.26 -1.81 9.59
N TYR A 7 -7.29 -1.09 9.18
CA TYR A 7 -8.66 -1.57 9.18
C TYR A 7 -9.03 -2.16 7.83
N CYS A 8 -9.66 -3.33 7.85
CA CYS A 8 -10.27 -3.90 6.65
C CYS A 8 -11.42 -2.98 6.19
N PRO A 9 -11.42 -2.50 4.93
CA PRO A 9 -12.47 -1.62 4.41
C PRO A 9 -13.84 -2.31 4.24
N ARG A 10 -13.93 -3.62 4.52
CA ARG A 10 -15.15 -4.43 4.38
C ARG A 10 -15.85 -4.70 5.71
N CYS A 11 -15.08 -5.10 6.73
CA CYS A 11 -15.62 -5.58 8.00
C CYS A 11 -14.98 -4.90 9.23
N GLU A 12 -14.10 -3.92 9.02
CA GLU A 12 -13.45 -3.13 10.08
C GLU A 12 -12.53 -3.93 11.02
N THR A 13 -12.27 -5.21 10.71
CA THR A 13 -11.28 -6.01 11.44
C THR A 13 -9.88 -5.41 11.29
N VAL A 14 -9.08 -5.50 12.35
CA VAL A 14 -7.76 -4.90 12.44
C VAL A 14 -6.67 -5.92 12.11
N ALA A 15 -5.74 -5.55 11.23
CA ALA A 15 -4.48 -6.26 11.04
C ALA A 15 -3.31 -5.41 11.51
N GLU A 16 -2.28 -6.07 12.03
CA GLU A 16 -1.01 -5.43 12.42
C GLU A 16 0.07 -5.73 11.38
N LEU A 17 0.87 -4.73 11.05
CA LEU A 17 1.97 -4.83 10.09
C LEU A 17 3.19 -4.06 10.60
N GLU A 18 4.35 -4.70 10.52
CA GLU A 18 5.65 -4.08 10.84
C GLU A 18 6.23 -3.38 9.61
N ARG A 19 6.64 -2.12 9.77
CA ARG A 19 7.22 -1.30 8.70
C ARG A 19 8.14 -0.19 9.20
N ASP A 20 8.84 0.51 8.31
CA ASP A 20 9.62 1.69 8.68
C ASP A 20 8.74 2.86 9.15
N ALA A 21 9.27 3.65 10.10
CA ALA A 21 8.54 4.76 10.71
C ALA A 21 8.44 5.99 9.79
N TYR A 22 9.31 6.09 8.77
CA TYR A 22 9.28 7.16 7.78
C TYR A 22 8.44 6.83 6.55
N LEU A 23 8.01 5.57 6.41
CA LEU A 23 7.17 5.14 5.30
C LEU A 23 5.75 5.71 5.46
N ALA A 24 5.32 6.50 4.48
CA ALA A 24 4.03 7.17 4.51
C ALA A 24 2.93 6.35 3.82
N ASP A 25 1.78 6.25 4.48
CA ASP A 25 0.55 5.65 3.92
C ASP A 25 -0.07 6.56 2.89
N LYS A 26 -0.50 5.99 1.76
CA LYS A 26 -1.34 6.69 0.80
C LYS A 26 -2.82 6.39 1.02
N CYS A 27 -3.19 5.12 1.03
CA CYS A 27 -4.55 4.67 1.30
C CYS A 27 -4.64 3.16 1.55
N VAL A 28 -5.79 2.73 2.08
CA VAL A 28 -6.18 1.31 2.15
C VAL A 28 -7.41 1.10 1.28
N THR A 29 -7.34 0.16 0.34
CA THR A 29 -8.39 -0.10 -0.65
C THR A 29 -8.73 -1.58 -0.77
N PRO A 30 -9.97 -1.95 -1.12
CA PRO A 30 -10.34 -3.35 -1.34
C PRO A 30 -9.80 -3.94 -2.66
N HIS A 31 -9.23 -3.11 -3.54
CA HIS A 31 -8.69 -3.50 -4.84
C HIS A 31 -7.33 -2.81 -5.04
N PRO A 32 -6.40 -3.43 -5.79
CA PRO A 32 -5.08 -2.86 -6.01
C PRO A 32 -5.16 -1.59 -6.88
N LEU A 33 -4.30 -0.63 -6.60
CA LEU A 33 -4.16 0.58 -7.42
C LEU A 33 -3.39 0.30 -8.71
N GLU A 34 -3.79 0.95 -9.80
CA GLU A 34 -3.10 0.85 -11.09
C GLU A 34 -1.69 1.43 -11.00
N GLY A 35 -0.67 0.64 -11.38
CA GLY A 35 0.73 1.06 -11.37
C GLY A 35 1.46 0.93 -10.01
N TRP A 36 0.82 0.31 -9.02
CA TRP A 36 1.44 -0.07 -7.74
C TRP A 36 1.76 -1.56 -7.74
N GLU A 37 2.96 -1.90 -7.30
CA GLU A 37 3.35 -3.27 -6.97
C GLU A 37 2.99 -3.59 -5.51
N TYR A 38 2.58 -4.83 -5.24
CA TYR A 38 2.18 -5.26 -3.90
C TYR A 38 2.92 -6.55 -3.51
N VAL A 39 3.44 -6.58 -2.28
CA VAL A 39 3.96 -7.78 -1.64
C VAL A 39 2.93 -8.33 -0.66
N PRO A 40 2.63 -9.64 -0.66
CA PRO A 40 1.72 -10.19 0.33
C PRO A 40 2.34 -10.19 1.73
N ALA A 41 1.54 -9.86 2.74
CA ALA A 41 2.01 -9.68 4.11
C ALA A 41 2.64 -10.95 4.71
N TYR A 42 2.18 -12.15 4.30
CA TYR A 42 2.77 -13.41 4.76
C TYR A 42 4.19 -13.68 4.24
N GLU A 43 4.66 -12.95 3.21
CA GLU A 43 6.05 -13.01 2.74
C GLU A 43 6.96 -12.04 3.50
N LEU A 44 6.40 -11.15 4.32
CA LEU A 44 7.16 -10.24 5.16
C LEU A 44 7.57 -10.96 6.45
N ASP A 45 8.85 -10.88 6.76
CA ASP A 45 9.45 -11.49 7.97
C ASP A 45 9.42 -10.55 9.19
N GLY A 46 8.88 -9.33 9.05
CA GLY A 46 8.88 -8.33 10.12
C GLY A 46 10.24 -7.66 10.35
N GLU A 47 11.29 -8.06 9.61
CA GLU A 47 12.61 -7.41 9.62
C GLU A 47 12.87 -6.56 8.37
N THR A 48 12.21 -6.86 7.25
CA THR A 48 12.37 -6.16 5.97
C THR A 48 11.28 -5.10 5.81
N ASP A 49 11.64 -3.90 5.38
CA ASP A 49 10.67 -2.86 5.09
C ASP A 49 9.87 -3.23 3.83
N PRO A 50 8.53 -3.22 3.89
CA PRO A 50 7.70 -3.54 2.73
C PRO A 50 7.87 -2.52 1.59
N GLY A 51 8.22 -1.27 1.87
CA GLY A 51 8.47 -0.23 0.87
C GLY A 51 9.76 -0.43 0.06
N ASP A 52 10.72 -1.21 0.57
CA ASP A 52 11.91 -1.65 -0.19
C ASP A 52 11.59 -2.80 -1.16
N LEU A 53 10.49 -3.54 -0.93
CA LEU A 53 10.08 -4.67 -1.75
C LEU A 53 9.04 -4.30 -2.80
N ALA A 54 8.08 -3.44 -2.44
CA ALA A 54 6.93 -3.10 -3.26
C ALA A 54 6.36 -1.71 -2.92
N ASP A 55 5.44 -1.22 -3.75
CA ASP A 55 4.76 0.06 -3.52
C ASP A 55 3.60 -0.05 -2.50
N GLY A 56 3.31 -1.26 -2.02
CA GLY A 56 2.22 -1.56 -1.11
C GLY A 56 2.26 -3.00 -0.59
N VAL A 57 1.32 -3.32 0.30
CA VAL A 57 1.17 -4.64 0.91
C VAL A 57 -0.23 -5.19 0.64
N GLU A 58 -0.31 -6.44 0.21
CA GLU A 58 -1.57 -7.20 0.17
C GLU A 58 -1.78 -7.87 1.54
N LEU A 59 -2.86 -7.47 2.20
CA LEU A 59 -3.27 -7.98 3.50
C LEU A 59 -4.50 -8.88 3.31
N VAL A 60 -4.55 -10.02 3.98
CA VAL A 60 -5.72 -10.92 3.92
C VAL A 60 -6.49 -10.85 5.23
N CYS A 61 -7.73 -10.35 5.16
CA CYS A 61 -8.53 -10.15 6.36
C CYS A 61 -8.90 -11.50 7.01
N GLY A 62 -8.40 -11.74 8.21
CA GLY A 62 -8.60 -13.00 8.95
C GLY A 62 -7.49 -14.02 8.73
N ALA A 63 -6.38 -13.63 8.09
CA ALA A 63 -5.15 -14.39 8.09
C ALA A 63 -4.36 -14.18 9.40
N ALA A 64 -3.15 -14.74 9.47
CA ALA A 64 -2.31 -14.73 10.67
C ALA A 64 -2.00 -13.32 11.21
N GLU A 65 -2.03 -12.32 10.35
CA GLU A 65 -1.83 -10.90 10.64
C GLU A 65 -3.05 -10.16 11.23
N THR A 66 -4.22 -10.81 11.29
CA THR A 66 -5.48 -10.20 11.72
C THR A 66 -5.92 -10.71 13.09
N ASP A 67 -6.32 -9.81 14.00
CA ASP A 67 -6.88 -10.17 15.30
C ASP A 67 -8.40 -10.40 15.16
N GLY A 68 -8.80 -11.63 14.77
CA GLY A 68 -10.21 -12.07 14.76
C GLY A 68 -10.67 -12.89 13.54
N GLU A 69 -11.96 -13.24 13.52
CA GLU A 69 -12.66 -13.82 12.36
C GLU A 69 -12.84 -12.74 11.29
N GLY A 70 -11.81 -12.50 10.48
CA GLY A 70 -11.88 -11.60 9.34
C GLY A 70 -12.80 -12.09 8.23
N CYS A 71 -13.09 -11.23 7.25
CA CYS A 71 -14.02 -11.57 6.17
C CYS A 71 -13.43 -12.50 5.09
N GLY A 72 -12.15 -12.87 5.18
CA GLY A 72 -11.46 -13.77 4.23
C GLY A 72 -11.06 -13.13 2.90
N GLU A 73 -11.34 -11.84 2.72
CA GLU A 73 -11.06 -11.11 1.49
C GLU A 73 -9.74 -10.35 1.59
N PRO A 74 -8.94 -10.31 0.51
CA PRO A 74 -7.75 -9.48 0.45
C PRO A 74 -8.11 -8.00 0.35
N TYR A 75 -7.23 -7.17 0.90
CA TYR A 75 -7.25 -5.72 0.77
C TYR A 75 -5.82 -5.20 0.70
N TYR A 76 -5.68 -4.00 0.17
CA TYR A 76 -4.40 -3.48 -0.29
C TYR A 76 -4.08 -2.21 0.47
N LEU A 77 -2.93 -2.21 1.15
CA LEU A 77 -2.30 -1.02 1.69
C LEU A 77 -1.36 -0.47 0.63
N SER A 78 -1.53 0.79 0.25
CA SER A 78 -0.64 1.46 -0.71
C SER A 78 0.18 2.53 -0.01
N PHE A 79 1.48 2.56 -0.28
CA PHE A 79 2.39 3.60 0.20
C PHE A 79 2.44 4.78 -0.76
N VAL A 80 2.92 5.91 -0.23
CA VAL A 80 3.20 7.10 -1.03
C VAL A 80 4.41 6.83 -1.92
N LYS A 81 4.22 6.98 -3.23
CA LYS A 81 5.26 6.80 -4.25
C LYS A 81 5.62 8.15 -4.85
N PHE A 82 6.91 8.39 -5.08
CA PHE A 82 7.41 9.60 -5.73
C PHE A 82 8.08 9.25 -7.06
N ALA A 83 7.82 10.04 -8.10
CA ALA A 83 8.54 9.98 -9.36
C ALA A 83 8.90 11.41 -9.80
N ASP A 84 10.16 11.63 -10.18
CA ASP A 84 10.70 12.95 -10.54
C ASP A 84 10.51 14.04 -9.46
N GLY A 85 10.42 13.64 -8.19
CA GLY A 85 10.17 14.55 -7.07
C GLY A 85 8.69 14.94 -6.88
N GLU A 86 7.78 14.41 -7.68
CA GLU A 86 6.33 14.57 -7.51
C GLU A 86 5.70 13.29 -6.93
N GLU A 87 4.74 13.47 -6.01
CA GLU A 87 3.95 12.35 -5.49
C GLU A 87 3.04 11.80 -6.59
N LEU A 88 3.13 10.50 -6.87
CA LEU A 88 2.28 9.85 -7.85
C LEU A 88 0.86 9.68 -7.31
N ASP A 89 -0.12 10.22 -8.03
CA ASP A 89 -1.53 9.95 -7.78
C ASP A 89 -1.98 8.71 -8.58
N PRO A 90 -2.70 7.74 -7.97
CA PRO A 90 -3.03 6.50 -8.62
C PRO A 90 -4.14 6.66 -9.67
N ARG A 91 -4.84 7.81 -9.69
CA ARG A 91 -5.84 8.14 -10.71
C ARG A 91 -5.22 8.79 -11.95
N THR A 92 -3.92 9.12 -11.90
CA THR A 92 -3.20 9.70 -13.01
C THR A 92 -2.40 8.58 -13.70
N PRO A 93 -2.77 8.15 -14.92
CA PRO A 93 -1.97 7.18 -15.63
C PRO A 93 -0.56 7.76 -15.86
N THR A 94 0.47 6.93 -15.69
CA THR A 94 1.89 7.30 -15.85
C THR A 94 2.29 7.68 -17.28
N ALA A 95 1.33 7.81 -18.19
CA ALA A 95 1.53 8.31 -19.53
C ALA A 95 1.25 9.82 -19.56
N ASP A 96 2.33 10.58 -19.83
CA ASP A 96 2.31 11.90 -20.43
C ASP A 96 2.22 13.11 -19.47
N ALA A 97 3.30 13.33 -18.70
CA ALA A 97 3.70 14.69 -18.35
C ALA A 97 4.41 15.35 -19.56
N ASN A 98 3.73 15.50 -20.71
CA ASN A 98 4.20 16.42 -21.76
C ASN A 98 3.85 17.85 -21.30
N PHE A 99 4.80 18.50 -20.65
CA PHE A 99 4.75 19.94 -20.47
C PHE A 99 4.93 20.64 -21.83
N ASP A 100 3.85 20.79 -22.62
CA ASP A 100 3.77 21.65 -23.82
C ASP A 100 3.76 23.14 -23.42
N PHE A 101 4.72 23.58 -22.61
CA PHE A 101 4.90 24.99 -22.24
C PHE A 101 5.76 25.79 -23.24
N LEU A 102 6.20 25.17 -24.35
CA LEU A 102 7.01 25.82 -25.39
C LEU A 102 6.21 26.32 -26.60
N ARG A 103 4.88 26.39 -26.51
CA ARG A 103 4.06 27.04 -27.54
C ARG A 103 3.79 28.50 -27.22
N ARG A 104 4.85 29.33 -27.15
CA ARG A 104 4.80 30.71 -27.65
C ARG A 104 6.17 31.35 -27.85
#